data_AF-A0A3D5B509-F1
#
_entry.id   AF-A0A3D5B509-F1
#
_cell.length_a   1.000
_cell.length_b   1.000
_cell.length_c   1.000
_cell.angle_alpha   90.00
_cell.angle_beta   90.00
_cell.angle_gamma   90.00
#
_symmetry.space_group_name_H-M   'P 1'
#
loop_
_entity.id
_entity.type
_entity.pdbx_description
1 polymer ?
#
loop_
_entity_poly.entity_id
_entity_poly.type
_entity_poly.pdbx_seq_one_letter_code
_entity_poly.pdbx_strand_id
1 'polypeptide(L)'
;IEVNGELSGLYEAVLGAIKLLKKGGRIAVITFHSLEDRIVKQAFRYAELDCICPPKAPICTCGKVSEVEVITKKPILPSKEEEEINPRSKSAKLRIAEKKE
;
A
#
# COMPACT_ATOMS: atom_id res chain seq x y z
N ILE A 1 4.88 17.80 6.98
CA ILE A 1 4.54 16.93 8.14
C ILE A 1 5.73 16.03 8.37
N GLU A 2 6.55 16.40 9.35
CA GLU A 2 7.53 15.51 9.98
C GLU A 2 7.71 16.11 11.37
N VAL A 3 6.99 15.55 12.34
CA VAL A 3 7.11 15.99 13.73
C VAL A 3 7.17 14.83 14.73
N ASN A 4 6.78 13.60 14.38
CA ASN A 4 6.65 12.54 15.38
C ASN A 4 6.92 11.10 14.89
N GLY A 5 7.74 10.86 13.86
CA GLY A 5 7.96 9.48 13.40
C GLY A 5 6.69 8.72 12.98
N GLU A 6 5.53 9.40 12.86
CA GLU A 6 4.23 8.83 12.50
C GLU A 6 4.27 8.13 11.13
N LEU A 7 5.21 8.53 10.27
CA LEU A 7 5.45 7.94 8.96
C LEU A 7 6.18 6.58 9.04
N SER A 8 7.02 6.32 10.04
CA SER A 8 7.73 5.04 10.15
C SER A 8 6.80 3.90 10.60
N GLY A 9 5.80 4.20 11.43
CA GLY A 9 4.79 3.23 11.87
C GLY A 9 3.83 2.80 10.75
N LEU A 10 3.51 3.69 9.80
CA LEU A 10 2.53 3.40 8.75
C LEU A 10 2.96 2.23 7.85
N TYR A 11 4.23 2.17 7.46
CA TYR A 11 4.75 1.09 6.63
C TYR A 11 4.56 -0.27 7.31
N GLU A 12 5.02 -0.38 8.55
CA GLU A 12 4.92 -1.61 9.35
C GLU A 12 3.46 -1.95 9.69
N ALA A 13 2.61 -0.95 9.94
CA ALA A 13 1.19 -1.15 10.19
C ALA A 13 0.48 -1.74 8.96
N VAL A 14 0.78 -1.25 7.76
CA VAL A 14 0.20 -1.78 6.51
C VAL A 14 0.66 -3.22 6.27
N LEU A 15 1.95 -3.52 6.46
CA LEU A 15 2.46 -4.89 6.35
C LEU A 15 1.88 -5.81 7.41
N GLY A 16 1.76 -5.34 8.66
CA GLY A 16 1.12 -6.06 9.75
C GLY A 16 -0.35 -6.36 9.45
N ALA A 17 -1.10 -5.39 8.93
CA ALA A 17 -2.48 -5.58 8.52
C ALA A 17 -2.63 -6.62 7.40
N ILE A 18 -1.74 -6.61 6.41
CA ILE A 18 -1.70 -7.62 5.34
C ILE A 18 -1.48 -9.03 5.89
N LYS A 19 -0.66 -9.20 6.94
CA LYS A 19 -0.43 -10.50 7.58
C LYS A 19 -1.67 -11.04 8.30
N LEU A 20 -2.55 -10.16 8.77
CA LEU A 20 -3.78 -10.53 9.47
C LEU A 20 -4.95 -10.87 8.53
N LEU A 21 -4.84 -10.53 7.24
CA LEU A 21 -5.87 -10.86 6.26
C LEU A 21 -5.97 -12.37 6.03
N LYS A 22 -7.20 -12.87 5.98
CA LYS A 22 -7.49 -14.20 5.43
C LYS A 22 -7.25 -14.19 3.91
N LYS A 23 -7.05 -15.38 3.33
CA LYS A 23 -6.99 -15.58 1.87
C LYS A 23 -8.22 -14.94 1.18
N GLY A 24 -8.00 -14.21 0.09
CA GLY A 24 -9.03 -13.42 -0.59
C GLY A 24 -9.49 -12.16 0.16
N GLY A 25 -8.97 -11.90 1.37
CA GLY A 25 -9.26 -10.69 2.13
C GLY A 25 -8.63 -9.45 1.49
N ARG A 26 -9.30 -8.31 1.56
CA ARG A 26 -8.81 -7.05 0.98
C ARG A 26 -8.42 -6.04 2.06
N ILE A 27 -7.36 -5.29 1.76
CA ILE A 27 -6.99 -4.08 2.48
C ILE A 27 -7.20 -2.88 1.57
N ALA A 28 -7.89 -1.87 2.09
CA ALA A 28 -8.13 -0.59 1.45
C ALA A 28 -7.56 0.52 2.35
N VAL A 29 -6.70 1.36 1.80
CA VAL A 29 -6.07 2.47 2.54
C VAL A 29 -6.35 3.78 1.82
N ILE A 30 -6.92 4.74 2.55
CA ILE A 30 -7.15 6.11 2.08
C ILE A 30 -6.07 6.99 2.69
N THR A 31 -5.37 7.74 1.85
CA THR A 31 -4.29 8.66 2.24
C THR A 31 -4.62 10.06 1.79
N PHE A 32 -4.24 11.08 2.58
CA PHE A 32 -4.57 12.48 2.27
C PHE A 32 -3.36 13.27 1.80
N HIS A 33 -2.14 12.78 2.08
CA HIS A 33 -0.91 13.44 1.64
C HIS A 33 -0.01 12.51 0.83
N SER A 34 0.90 13.12 0.07
CA SER A 34 1.76 12.41 -0.88
C SER A 34 2.81 11.52 -0.21
N LEU A 35 3.19 11.82 1.04
CA LEU A 35 4.12 11.00 1.82
C LEU A 35 3.46 9.69 2.27
N GLU A 36 2.25 9.76 2.83
CA GLU A 36 1.42 8.60 3.16
C GLU A 36 1.19 7.71 1.92
N ASP A 37 0.72 8.30 0.81
CA ASP A 37 0.46 7.55 -0.43
C ASP A 37 1.70 6.80 -0.92
N ARG A 38 2.87 7.44 -0.83
CA ARG A 38 4.14 6.84 -1.21
C ARG A 38 4.49 5.65 -0.31
N ILE A 39 4.30 5.78 1.01
CA ILE A 39 4.58 4.72 1.97
C ILE A 39 3.65 3.52 1.76
N VAL A 40 2.35 3.75 1.62
CA VAL A 40 1.36 2.69 1.34
C VAL A 40 1.69 1.99 0.02
N LYS A 41 2.01 2.77 -1.02
CA LYS A 41 2.44 2.23 -2.32
C LYS A 41 3.69 1.36 -2.19
N GLN A 42 4.68 1.77 -1.39
CA GLN A 42 5.89 1.00 -1.16
C GLN A 42 5.59 -0.29 -0.38
N ALA A 43 4.76 -0.24 0.66
CA ALA A 43 4.36 -1.41 1.44
C ALA A 43 3.62 -2.44 0.57
N PHE A 44 2.65 -1.99 -0.23
CA PHE A 44 1.92 -2.86 -1.16
C PHE A 44 2.83 -3.50 -2.21
N ARG A 45 3.74 -2.71 -2.81
CA ARG A 45 4.73 -3.25 -3.76
C ARG A 45 5.64 -4.28 -3.08
N TYR A 46 6.13 -3.98 -1.89
CA TYR A 46 6.96 -4.93 -1.14
C TYR A 46 6.21 -6.22 -0.83
N ALA A 47 4.94 -6.16 -0.47
CA ALA A 47 4.11 -7.33 -0.21
C ALA A 47 3.76 -8.12 -1.49
N GLU A 48 3.70 -7.46 -2.65
CA GLU A 48 3.45 -8.08 -3.96
C GLU A 48 4.69 -8.76 -4.55
N LEU A 49 5.90 -8.31 -4.20
CA LEU A 49 7.14 -8.92 -4.68
C LEU A 49 7.30 -10.38 -4.23
N ASP A 50 7.71 -11.23 -5.15
CA ASP A 50 8.19 -12.60 -4.91
C ASP A 50 9.70 -12.67 -4.64
N CYS A 51 10.44 -11.58 -4.88
CA CYS A 51 11.88 -11.52 -4.65
C CYS A 51 12.32 -10.10 -4.26
N ILE A 52 13.29 -10.02 -3.35
CA ILE A 52 13.94 -8.77 -2.93
C ILE A 52 15.47 -8.81 -3.09
N CYS A 53 16.01 -9.87 -3.72
CA CYS A 53 17.43 -9.96 -4.00
C CYS A 53 17.88 -8.85 -4.96
N PRO A 54 19.16 -8.44 -4.91
CA PRO A 54 19.72 -7.51 -5.88
C PRO A 54 19.50 -8.00 -7.32
N PRO A 55 19.19 -7.12 -8.29
CA PRO A 55 18.91 -7.54 -9.67
C PRO A 55 20.03 -8.32 -10.37
N LYS A 56 21.27 -8.18 -9.89
CA LYS A 56 22.46 -8.89 -10.42
C LYS A 56 22.79 -10.18 -9.66
N ALA A 57 21.98 -10.57 -8.67
CA ALA A 57 22.19 -11.81 -7.95
C ALA A 57 21.94 -12.99 -8.90
N PRO A 58 22.87 -13.95 -9.00
CA PRO A 58 22.75 -15.07 -9.96
C PRO A 58 21.64 -16.06 -9.57
N ILE A 59 21.28 -16.13 -8.29
CA ILE A 59 20.23 -17.00 -7.75
C ILE A 59 19.44 -16.27 -6.65
N CYS A 60 18.15 -16.58 -6.52
CA CYS A 60 17.34 -16.07 -5.42
C CYS A 60 17.69 -16.79 -4.11
N THR A 61 17.97 -16.02 -3.06
CA THR A 61 18.27 -16.55 -1.72
C THR A 61 17.40 -15.92 -0.62
N CYS A 62 16.47 -15.02 -0.97
CA CYS A 62 15.67 -14.30 0.02
C CYS A 62 14.48 -15.10 0.56
N GLY A 63 14.05 -16.16 -0.14
CA GLY A 63 12.91 -16.99 0.27
C GLY A 63 11.58 -16.23 0.38
N LYS A 64 11.48 -15.04 -0.20
CA LYS A 64 10.27 -14.23 -0.15
C LYS A 64 9.19 -14.89 -1.00
N VAL A 65 7.96 -14.78 -0.54
CA VAL A 65 6.76 -15.18 -1.30
C VAL A 65 5.85 -13.98 -1.39
N SER A 66 5.26 -13.80 -2.55
CA SER A 66 4.27 -12.74 -2.79
C SER A 66 3.02 -12.99 -1.95
N GLU A 67 2.65 -12.02 -1.10
CA GLU A 67 1.55 -12.15 -0.15
C GLU A 67 0.24 -11.60 -0.67
N VAL A 68 0.31 -10.60 -1.55
CA VAL A 68 -0.86 -9.86 -2.05
C VAL A 68 -0.77 -9.62 -3.55
N GLU A 69 -1.92 -9.38 -4.16
CA GLU A 69 -2.05 -8.77 -5.48
C GLU A 69 -2.52 -7.32 -5.35
N VAL A 70 -1.84 -6.38 -6.01
CA VAL A 70 -2.23 -4.97 -5.98
C VAL A 70 -3.31 -4.70 -7.03
N ILE A 71 -4.54 -4.57 -6.55
CA ILE A 71 -5.73 -4.34 -7.38
C ILE A 71 -5.67 -2.95 -8.06
N THR A 72 -5.22 -1.93 -7.34
CA THR A 72 -5.18 -0.55 -7.85
C THR A 72 -3.74 -0.08 -8.12
N LYS A 73 -3.27 -0.21 -9.37
CA LYS A 73 -1.93 0.27 -9.77
C LYS A 73 -1.78 1.79 -9.65
N LYS A 74 -2.83 2.53 -10.02
CA LYS A 74 -2.99 3.97 -9.78
C LYS A 74 -3.96 4.17 -8.62
N PRO A 75 -3.76 5.20 -7.75
CA PRO A 75 -4.71 5.47 -6.70
C PRO A 75 -6.06 5.87 -7.30
N ILE A 76 -7.15 5.48 -6.65
CA ILE A 76 -8.49 5.96 -6.96
C ILE A 76 -8.61 7.35 -6.31
N LEU A 77 -9.08 8.33 -7.09
CA LEU A 77 -9.26 9.72 -6.70
C LEU A 77 -10.76 9.99 -6.46
N PRO A 78 -11.11 10.98 -5.62
CA PRO A 78 -12.49 11.43 -5.48
C PRO A 78 -13.06 11.89 -6.81
N SER A 79 -14.38 11.80 -6.95
CA SER A 79 -15.09 12.40 -8.10
C SER A 79 -15.25 13.91 -7.90
N LYS A 80 -15.55 14.65 -8.97
CA LYS A 80 -15.83 16.09 -8.87
C LYS A 80 -17.02 16.38 -7.95
N GLU A 81 -18.07 15.56 -8.03
CA GLU A 81 -19.25 15.65 -7.17
C GLU A 81 -18.87 15.46 -5.69
N GLU A 82 -17.98 14.51 -5.40
CA GLU A 82 -17.48 14.28 -4.04
C GLU A 82 -16.62 15.44 -3.53
N GLU A 83 -15.81 16.05 -4.40
CA GLU A 83 -15.02 17.24 -4.05
C GLU A 83 -15.91 18.46 -3.72
N GLU A 84 -17.04 18.61 -4.42
CA GLU A 84 -17.99 19.70 -4.17
C GLU A 84 -18.76 19.51 -2.85
N ILE A 85 -19.21 18.28 -2.58
CA ILE A 85 -19.96 17.94 -1.36
C ILE A 85 -19.02 17.85 -0.14
N ASN A 86 -17.80 17.37 -0.35
CA ASN A 86 -16.80 17.19 0.70
C ASN A 86 -15.43 17.72 0.25
N PRO A 87 -15.14 19.02 0.44
CA PRO A 87 -13.86 19.61 0.03
C PRO A 87 -12.61 18.96 0.65
N ARG A 88 -12.76 18.23 1.77
CA ARG A 88 -11.65 17.51 2.41
C ARG A 88 -11.24 16.25 1.64
N SER A 89 -12.10 15.73 0.76
CA SER A 89 -11.81 14.56 -0.07
C SER A 89 -10.81 14.86 -1.18
N LYS A 90 -10.66 16.12 -1.59
CA LYS A 90 -9.84 16.57 -2.75
C LYS A 90 -8.43 15.99 -2.82
N SER A 91 -7.79 15.76 -1.68
CA SER A 91 -6.42 15.22 -1.61
C SER A 91 -6.36 13.71 -1.38
N ALA A 92 -7.51 13.08 -1.16
CA ALA A 92 -7.67 11.66 -0.86
C ALA A 92 -7.20 10.79 -2.03
N LYS A 93 -6.49 9.72 -1.69
CA LYS A 93 -6.01 8.69 -2.62
C LYS A 93 -6.28 7.33 -1.99
N LEU A 94 -7.10 6.54 -2.66
CA LEU A 94 -7.44 5.18 -2.23
C LEU A 94 -6.56 4.16 -2.96
N ARG A 95 -5.97 3.23 -2.20
CA ARG A 95 -5.26 2.06 -2.73
C ARG A 95 -5.81 0.77 -2.14
N ILE A 96 -5.88 -0.27 -2.95
CA ILE A 96 -6.43 -1.58 -2.60
C ILE A 96 -5.44 -2.69 -2.97
N ALA A 97 -5.27 -3.65 -2.07
CA ALA A 97 -4.57 -4.92 -2.32
C ALA A 97 -5.40 -6.09 -1.76
N GLU A 98 -5.28 -7.26 -2.37
CA GLU A 98 -5.97 -8.49 -1.96
C GLU A 98 -4.95 -9.56 -1.54
N LYS A 99 -5.20 -10.25 -0.43
CA LYS A 99 -4.37 -11.36 0.04
C LYS A 99 -4.50 -12.54 -0.92
N LYS A 100 -3.37 -13.00 -1.44
CA LYS A 100 -3.33 -14.17 -2.32
C LYS A 100 -3.85 -15.42 -1.63
N GLU A 101 -4.36 -16.34 -2.44
CA GLU A 101 -4.81 -17.66 -2.03
C GLU A 101 -3.64 -18.57 -1.62
#